data_AF-K2EZ86-F1
#
_entry.id   AF-K2EZ86-F1
#
_cell.length_a   1.000
_cell.length_b   1.000
_cell.length_c   1.000
_cell.angle_alpha   90.00
_cell.angle_beta   90.00
_cell.angle_gamma   90.00
#
_symmetry.space_group_name_H-M   'P 1'
#
loop_
_entity.id
_entity.type
_entity.pdbx_description
1 polymer ?
#
loop_
_entity_poly.entity_id
_entity_poly.type
_entity_poly.pdbx_seq_one_letter_code
_entity_poly.pdbx_strand_id
1 'polypeptide(L)'
;MSCLIYHSKNYFAAFLATVLLYSLTYSVVAQDKAKGIDIPTYKVKLALSNLPTDKIKSISTIKYNFSETSLKISPHENHSLFLSYVSNENLPSYAKSTEISDTSGQSLAYISPVTRAPVIDKNAWDEQVRAKYKNGLILTVSPGIKHISIRRYTKAGPMFINVVEVNPALNPNIRIKPALAGATLPHTKRIQNIVMENDAVAGVNASFFKPSSGVPLGTLVINEELITGPIYERVTMGIKDNKFRMARFSLQGKIITAAGEEIKLDNVNQPRMLASYNIIYSDKWGKLAPVTPQYGMQIAVQDGNVVNISKDRLEIPANGYVIVGPEKELGKLKINDPVKITFSSDPDWSNIDHAISGGPYLVKDGQVYVDTKEQKFGSITGRNPRTAVGYTQDNKLIMVTVDGRQKGSVGATLYELARIMREFGCYNAMNLDGGSSTQMVVKGKIVNRPLSTGGNYVSNGLIVKLEN
;
A
#
# COMPACT_ATOMS: atom_id res chain seq x y z
N MET A 1 -31.67 -11.17 71.72
CA MET A 1 -31.50 -9.71 71.98
C MET A 1 -30.25 -9.27 71.26
N SER A 2 -30.39 -8.80 70.04
CA SER A 2 -30.59 -7.37 69.71
C SER A 2 -29.27 -6.61 69.66
N CYS A 3 -28.91 -6.32 68.41
CA CYS A 3 -27.90 -5.42 67.89
C CYS A 3 -27.78 -4.08 68.65
N LEU A 4 -26.56 -3.53 68.69
CA LEU A 4 -26.32 -2.12 68.98
C LEU A 4 -25.53 -1.50 67.82
N ILE A 5 -26.10 -0.42 67.33
CA ILE A 5 -25.83 0.37 66.12
C ILE A 5 -25.02 1.62 66.52
N TYR A 6 -24.19 2.18 65.62
CA TYR A 6 -24.15 3.60 65.17
C TYR A 6 -22.87 3.85 64.32
N HIS A 7 -22.98 4.00 62.98
CA HIS A 7 -23.08 5.25 62.16
C HIS A 7 -21.70 5.72 61.64
N SER A 8 -21.47 6.15 60.37
CA SER A 8 -22.36 6.72 59.33
C SER A 8 -21.71 6.80 57.92
N LYS A 9 -22.57 6.70 56.88
CA LYS A 9 -22.63 7.42 55.58
C LYS A 9 -21.76 7.03 54.35
N ASN A 10 -22.40 6.25 53.46
CA ASN A 10 -22.68 6.44 52.01
C ASN A 10 -21.62 7.03 51.06
N TYR A 11 -21.21 6.25 50.05
CA TYR A 11 -21.50 6.48 48.62
C TYR A 11 -21.42 5.15 47.85
N PHE A 12 -22.49 4.84 47.10
CA PHE A 12 -22.60 3.72 46.16
C PHE A 12 -21.86 4.09 44.86
N ALA A 13 -20.92 3.27 44.42
CA ALA A 13 -20.40 3.32 43.04
C ALA A 13 -20.22 1.88 42.54
N ALA A 14 -21.02 1.52 41.55
CA ALA A 14 -21.02 0.23 40.89
C ALA A 14 -19.72 0.01 40.11
N PHE A 15 -19.04 -1.11 40.36
CA PHE A 15 -18.04 -1.68 39.47
C PHE A 15 -18.65 -2.91 38.81
N LEU A 16 -19.27 -2.74 37.64
CA LEU A 16 -19.57 -3.85 36.73
C LEU A 16 -18.37 -3.99 35.79
N ALA A 17 -17.48 -4.94 36.09
CA ALA A 17 -16.51 -5.42 35.12
C ALA A 17 -17.22 -6.43 34.21
N THR A 18 -17.56 -6.00 33.00
CA THR A 18 -18.08 -6.88 31.95
C THR A 18 -16.96 -7.82 31.49
N VAL A 19 -16.99 -9.07 31.96
CA VAL A 19 -16.16 -10.15 31.41
C VAL A 19 -16.78 -10.58 30.08
N LEU A 20 -16.19 -10.15 28.96
CA LEU A 20 -16.49 -10.70 27.64
C LEU A 20 -15.80 -12.07 27.53
N LEU A 21 -16.60 -13.13 27.64
CA LEU A 21 -16.23 -14.49 27.27
C LEU A 21 -15.99 -14.54 25.76
N TYR A 22 -14.78 -14.85 25.33
CA TYR A 22 -14.47 -15.20 23.94
C TYR A 22 -14.25 -16.71 23.86
N SER A 23 -15.19 -17.44 23.26
CA SER A 23 -15.01 -18.82 22.85
C SER A 23 -14.34 -18.87 21.47
N LEU A 24 -13.21 -19.58 21.34
CA LEU A 24 -12.74 -20.09 20.06
C LEU A 24 -13.24 -21.54 19.91
N THR A 25 -14.00 -21.81 18.85
CA THR A 25 -14.38 -23.14 18.43
C THR A 25 -13.35 -23.69 17.46
N TYR A 26 -12.93 -24.94 17.66
CA TYR A 26 -12.14 -25.70 16.69
C TYR A 26 -12.89 -26.99 16.35
N SER A 27 -13.01 -27.28 15.06
CA SER A 27 -13.46 -28.58 14.55
C SER A 27 -12.32 -29.17 13.75
N VAL A 28 -11.82 -30.34 14.14
CA VAL A 28 -10.90 -31.15 13.32
C VAL A 28 -11.72 -32.30 12.77
N VAL A 29 -11.92 -32.33 11.44
CA VAL A 29 -12.50 -33.49 10.74
C VAL A 29 -11.33 -34.31 10.20
N ALA A 30 -11.09 -35.48 10.77
CA ALA A 30 -10.19 -36.47 10.19
C ALA A 30 -11.04 -37.46 9.36
N GLN A 31 -10.67 -37.67 8.10
CA GLN A 31 -11.29 -38.65 7.23
C GLN A 31 -10.30 -39.81 7.04
N ASP A 32 -10.68 -41.00 7.49
CA ASP A 32 -9.86 -42.21 7.44
C ASP A 32 -10.11 -42.99 6.14
N LYS A 33 -9.02 -43.48 5.52
CA LYS A 33 -9.05 -44.53 4.49
C LYS A 33 -8.42 -45.79 5.06
N ALA A 34 -9.24 -46.52 5.80
CA ALA A 34 -9.40 -47.98 5.82
C ALA A 34 -8.13 -48.86 5.80
N LYS A 35 -7.91 -49.51 6.96
CA LYS A 35 -7.69 -50.96 7.22
C LYS A 35 -6.37 -51.29 7.93
N GLY A 36 -6.53 -51.88 9.11
CA GLY A 36 -5.56 -52.81 9.72
C GLY A 36 -4.74 -52.18 10.83
N ILE A 37 -5.16 -52.46 12.06
CA ILE A 37 -4.63 -51.93 13.32
C ILE A 37 -3.22 -52.48 13.61
N ASP A 38 -2.28 -51.57 13.86
CA ASP A 38 -1.35 -51.63 14.99
C ASP A 38 -1.15 -50.19 15.48
N ILE A 39 -1.59 -49.86 16.70
CA ILE A 39 -1.55 -48.48 17.24
C ILE A 39 -0.25 -48.31 18.05
N PRO A 40 0.69 -47.45 17.65
CA PRO A 40 1.85 -47.14 18.48
C PRO A 40 1.42 -46.29 19.67
N THR A 41 1.91 -46.62 20.87
CA THR A 41 1.72 -45.79 22.06
C THR A 41 2.77 -44.68 22.07
N TYR A 42 2.36 -43.42 21.94
CA TYR A 42 3.28 -42.28 21.97
C TYR A 42 3.38 -41.68 23.38
N LYS A 43 4.59 -41.68 23.96
CA LYS A 43 4.91 -40.92 25.18
C LYS A 43 5.31 -39.50 24.80
N VAL A 44 4.47 -38.51 25.09
CA VAL A 44 4.83 -37.09 24.91
C VAL A 44 5.47 -36.57 26.20
N LYS A 45 6.76 -36.21 26.13
CA LYS A 45 7.49 -35.56 27.23
C LYS A 45 7.52 -34.05 26.97
N LEU A 46 6.63 -33.30 27.63
CA LEU A 46 6.66 -31.83 27.60
C LEU A 46 7.78 -31.33 28.51
N ALA A 47 8.92 -30.95 27.91
CA ALA A 47 9.99 -30.26 28.62
C ALA A 47 9.66 -28.75 28.70
N LEU A 48 9.12 -28.31 29.84
CA LEU A 48 9.04 -26.88 30.18
C LEU A 48 10.39 -26.42 30.75
N SER A 49 11.40 -26.30 29.90
CA SER A 49 12.67 -25.65 30.25
C SER A 49 12.66 -24.23 29.70
N ASN A 50 12.58 -23.24 30.60
CA ASN A 50 12.80 -21.79 30.43
C ASN A 50 11.63 -20.84 30.78
N LEU A 51 10.69 -21.24 31.64
CA LEU A 51 9.80 -20.27 32.30
C LEU A 51 10.24 -20.05 33.76
N PRO A 52 10.44 -18.80 34.21
CA PRO A 52 10.69 -18.51 35.63
C PRO A 52 9.45 -18.91 36.44
N THR A 53 9.64 -19.84 37.39
CA THR A 53 8.59 -20.56 38.14
C THR A 53 7.90 -19.69 39.21
N ASP A 54 8.40 -18.49 39.41
CA ASP A 54 8.03 -17.53 40.45
C ASP A 54 6.87 -16.58 40.06
N LYS A 55 6.25 -16.78 38.88
CA LYS A 55 5.08 -16.00 38.42
C LYS A 55 3.78 -16.78 38.22
N ILE A 56 3.72 -18.07 38.58
CA ILE A 56 2.49 -18.87 38.49
C ILE A 56 1.64 -18.64 39.75
N LYS A 57 0.67 -17.72 39.69
CA LYS A 57 -0.17 -17.36 40.85
C LYS A 57 -1.41 -18.24 41.08
N SER A 58 -1.81 -19.08 40.13
CA SER A 58 -2.79 -20.15 40.35
C SER A 58 -2.90 -21.06 39.14
N ILE A 59 -2.90 -22.38 39.34
CA ILE A 59 -3.38 -23.35 38.36
C ILE A 59 -4.81 -23.68 38.78
N SER A 60 -5.82 -23.19 38.05
CA SER A 60 -7.19 -23.68 38.23
C SER A 60 -7.30 -25.03 37.51
N THR A 61 -6.98 -26.09 38.23
CA THR A 61 -7.19 -27.47 37.82
C THR A 61 -8.70 -27.73 37.70
N ILE A 62 -9.20 -28.00 36.49
CA ILE A 62 -10.46 -28.73 36.35
C ILE A 62 -10.20 -30.10 36.96
N LYS A 63 -10.87 -30.41 38.08
CA LYS A 63 -10.71 -31.65 38.84
C LYS A 63 -10.91 -32.86 37.92
N TYR A 64 -9.82 -33.52 37.58
CA TYR A 64 -9.78 -34.96 37.45
C TYR A 64 -8.81 -35.48 38.50
N ASN A 65 -9.20 -36.55 39.20
CA ASN A 65 -8.48 -37.09 40.33
C ASN A 65 -7.19 -37.76 39.81
N PHE A 66 -6.09 -37.01 39.76
CA PHE A 66 -4.79 -37.52 39.32
C PHE A 66 -4.13 -38.28 40.49
N SER A 67 -4.26 -39.60 40.49
CA SER A 67 -3.31 -40.48 41.18
C SER A 67 -2.46 -41.32 40.23
N GLU A 68 -2.54 -41.10 38.91
CA GLU A 68 -1.69 -41.78 37.92
C GLU A 68 -1.14 -40.81 36.85
N THR A 69 0.14 -40.95 36.54
CA THR A 69 0.94 -40.12 35.60
C THR A 69 0.73 -40.47 34.12
N SER A 70 -0.48 -40.87 33.72
CA SER A 70 -0.78 -41.18 32.32
C SER A 70 -2.24 -40.92 31.98
N LEU A 71 -2.49 -40.21 30.87
CA LEU A 71 -3.82 -40.08 30.27
C LEU A 71 -3.99 -41.18 29.22
N LYS A 72 -4.92 -42.13 29.43
CA LYS A 72 -5.36 -43.05 28.37
C LYS A 72 -6.55 -42.43 27.66
N ILE A 73 -6.44 -42.24 26.35
CA ILE A 73 -7.52 -41.74 25.48
C ILE A 73 -8.10 -42.96 24.74
N SER A 74 -9.42 -43.17 24.81
CA SER A 74 -10.11 -44.29 24.15
C SER A 74 -10.40 -44.02 22.67
N PRO A 75 -10.48 -45.04 21.80
CA PRO A 75 -10.52 -44.85 20.34
C PRO A 75 -11.87 -44.41 19.75
N HIS A 76 -12.91 -44.26 20.58
CA HIS A 76 -14.28 -44.10 20.11
C HIS A 76 -14.96 -42.79 20.55
N GLU A 77 -14.22 -41.86 21.15
CA GLU A 77 -14.75 -40.55 21.50
C GLU A 77 -13.88 -39.43 20.92
N ASN A 78 -14.52 -38.43 20.33
CA ASN A 78 -13.86 -37.20 19.91
C ASN A 78 -13.39 -36.45 21.16
N HIS A 79 -12.09 -36.52 21.46
CA HIS A 79 -11.51 -35.75 22.56
C HIS A 79 -10.89 -34.46 22.04
N SER A 80 -11.40 -33.33 22.53
CA SER A 80 -10.79 -32.01 22.33
C SER A 80 -9.76 -31.75 23.43
N LEU A 81 -8.50 -31.51 23.06
CA LEU A 81 -7.46 -31.11 24.01
C LEU A 81 -7.47 -29.59 24.15
N PHE A 82 -7.75 -29.08 25.35
CA PHE A 82 -7.78 -27.64 25.63
C PHE A 82 -6.45 -27.21 26.27
N LEU A 83 -5.68 -26.37 25.58
CA LEU A 83 -4.54 -25.66 26.17
C LEU A 83 -4.83 -24.17 26.17
N SER A 84 -5.10 -23.62 27.35
CA SER A 84 -5.34 -22.18 27.54
C SER A 84 -4.04 -21.50 27.98
N TYR A 85 -3.57 -20.51 27.22
CA TYR A 85 -2.49 -19.62 27.64
C TYR A 85 -3.07 -18.24 27.99
N VAL A 86 -2.82 -17.77 29.20
CA VAL A 86 -3.21 -16.43 29.65
C VAL A 86 -1.95 -15.58 29.77
N SER A 87 -1.83 -14.56 28.92
CA SER A 87 -0.77 -13.54 29.02
C SER A 87 -1.41 -12.16 28.91
N ASN A 88 -1.11 -11.29 29.87
CA ASN A 88 -1.56 -9.90 29.93
C ASN A 88 -0.61 -8.91 29.22
N GLU A 89 0.35 -9.40 28.42
CA GLU A 89 1.30 -8.53 27.72
C GLU A 89 1.38 -8.85 26.22
N ASN A 90 1.54 -7.80 25.41
CA ASN A 90 1.76 -7.87 23.97
C ASN A 90 2.96 -8.77 23.67
N LEU A 91 2.72 -9.95 23.08
CA LEU A 91 3.78 -10.83 22.63
C LEU A 91 4.53 -10.20 21.44
N PRO A 92 5.88 -10.27 21.39
CA PRO A 92 6.64 -9.85 20.21
C PRO A 92 6.28 -10.71 18.99
N SER A 93 6.40 -10.13 17.79
CA SER A 93 6.01 -10.70 16.49
C SER A 93 6.81 -11.93 16.02
N TYR A 94 7.52 -12.62 16.92
CA TYR A 94 8.31 -13.81 16.65
C TYR A 94 7.87 -14.96 17.55
N ALA A 95 6.59 -15.33 17.51
CA ALA A 95 6.20 -16.68 17.93
C ALA A 95 6.63 -17.62 16.79
N LYS A 96 7.64 -18.47 17.04
CA LYS A 96 8.06 -19.50 16.07
C LYS A 96 6.95 -20.53 15.91
N SER A 97 6.67 -20.96 14.68
CA SER A 97 5.80 -22.11 14.41
C SER A 97 6.34 -23.34 15.12
N THR A 98 5.45 -24.13 15.72
CA THR A 98 5.82 -25.41 16.34
C THR A 98 5.32 -26.53 15.45
N GLU A 99 6.25 -27.40 15.05
CA GLU A 99 5.97 -28.61 14.28
C GLU A 99 5.75 -29.77 15.26
N ILE A 100 4.65 -30.49 15.09
CA ILE A 100 4.37 -31.71 15.86
C ILE A 100 4.64 -32.89 14.93
N SER A 101 5.64 -33.69 15.29
CA SER A 101 6.01 -34.91 14.55
C SER A 101 5.77 -36.16 15.38
N ASP A 102 5.56 -37.28 14.72
CA ASP A 102 5.57 -38.59 15.38
C ASP A 102 7.00 -39.05 15.75
N THR A 103 7.11 -40.22 16.39
CA THR A 103 8.42 -40.78 16.80
C THR A 103 9.30 -41.25 15.63
N SER A 104 8.79 -41.26 14.40
CA SER A 104 9.55 -41.53 13.17
C SER A 104 10.08 -40.24 12.51
N GLY A 105 9.69 -39.07 13.02
CA GLY A 105 10.05 -37.77 12.46
C GLY A 105 9.10 -37.29 11.37
N GLN A 106 7.98 -37.99 11.12
CA GLN A 106 6.99 -37.56 10.14
C GLN A 106 6.11 -36.45 10.73
N SER A 107 6.00 -35.34 9.99
CA SER A 107 5.23 -34.16 10.41
C SER A 107 3.72 -34.47 10.40
N LEU A 108 3.07 -34.33 11.55
CA LEU A 108 1.64 -34.62 11.74
C LEU A 108 0.77 -33.35 11.71
N ALA A 109 1.31 -32.21 12.15
CA ALA A 109 0.61 -30.93 12.12
C ALA A 109 1.57 -29.74 12.20
N TYR A 110 1.24 -28.68 11.45
CA TYR A 110 1.89 -27.37 11.56
C TYR A 110 1.03 -26.42 12.39
N ILE A 111 1.57 -25.94 13.51
CA ILE A 111 0.96 -24.84 14.28
C ILE A 111 1.64 -23.55 13.85
N SER A 112 1.01 -22.85 12.91
CA SER A 112 1.33 -21.45 12.64
C SER A 112 0.71 -20.59 13.74
N PRO A 113 1.42 -19.57 14.26
CA PRO A 113 0.79 -18.57 15.10
C PRO A 113 -0.27 -17.88 14.25
N VAL A 114 -1.54 -18.15 14.51
CA VAL A 114 -2.60 -17.27 14.05
C VAL A 114 -2.49 -16.05 14.96
N THR A 115 -1.76 -15.03 14.52
CA THR A 115 -2.03 -13.69 15.01
C THR A 115 -3.48 -13.42 14.63
N ARG A 116 -4.37 -13.46 15.62
CA ARG A 116 -5.69 -12.84 15.46
C ARG A 116 -5.38 -11.44 14.95
N ALA A 117 -5.85 -11.08 13.75
CA ALA A 117 -5.79 -9.70 13.30
C ALA A 117 -6.26 -8.87 14.49
N PRO A 118 -5.48 -7.87 14.97
CA PRO A 118 -5.89 -7.10 16.13
C PRO A 118 -7.32 -6.68 15.84
N VAL A 119 -8.25 -7.02 16.74
CA VAL A 119 -9.55 -6.37 16.74
C VAL A 119 -9.16 -4.94 17.07
N ILE A 120 -8.89 -4.13 16.04
CA ILE A 120 -8.55 -2.73 16.22
C ILE A 120 -9.84 -2.15 16.75
N ASP A 121 -9.89 -1.96 18.06
CA ASP A 121 -10.97 -1.26 18.70
C ASP A 121 -11.03 0.11 18.02
N LYS A 122 -12.17 0.40 17.39
CA LYS A 122 -12.43 1.68 16.74
C LYS A 122 -12.15 2.84 17.71
N ASN A 123 -12.40 2.63 19.01
CA ASN A 123 -12.09 3.60 20.05
C ASN A 123 -10.58 3.79 20.23
N ALA A 124 -9.78 2.72 20.17
CA ALA A 124 -8.33 2.79 20.25
C ALA A 124 -7.71 3.54 19.05
N TRP A 125 -8.18 3.30 17.82
CA TRP A 125 -7.68 4.07 16.66
C TRP A 125 -8.09 5.55 16.76
N ASP A 126 -9.31 5.84 17.22
CA ASP A 126 -9.78 7.19 17.45
C ASP A 126 -8.90 7.95 18.46
N GLU A 127 -8.49 7.28 19.55
CA GLU A 127 -7.53 7.82 20.52
C GLU A 127 -6.13 8.03 19.93
N GLN A 128 -5.62 7.05 19.17
CA GLN A 128 -4.34 7.18 18.47
C GLN A 128 -4.32 8.39 17.53
N VAL A 129 -5.39 8.59 16.75
CA VAL A 129 -5.51 9.73 15.82
C VAL A 129 -5.59 11.05 16.58
N ARG A 130 -6.37 11.12 17.68
CA ARG A 130 -6.42 12.31 18.55
C ARG A 130 -5.06 12.63 19.18
N ALA A 131 -4.33 11.61 19.62
CA ALA A 131 -3.02 11.78 20.21
C ALA A 131 -1.94 12.19 19.19
N LYS A 132 -2.04 11.68 17.94
CA LYS A 132 -1.13 11.98 16.84
C LYS A 132 -1.34 13.40 16.31
N TYR A 133 -2.58 13.80 16.02
CA TYR A 133 -2.89 15.10 15.45
C TYR A 133 -3.41 16.08 16.50
N LYS A 134 -2.59 16.34 17.52
CA LYS A 134 -2.93 17.29 18.59
C LYS A 134 -3.29 18.65 17.98
N ASN A 135 -4.44 19.20 18.38
CA ASN A 135 -4.99 20.47 17.91
C ASN A 135 -5.48 20.48 16.44
N GLY A 136 -5.60 19.32 15.80
CA GLY A 136 -6.26 19.18 14.51
C GLY A 136 -7.78 19.05 14.67
N LEU A 137 -8.54 19.63 13.73
CA LEU A 137 -9.95 19.30 13.56
C LEU A 137 -10.05 17.93 12.88
N ILE A 138 -10.56 16.93 13.60
CA ILE A 138 -10.66 15.55 13.12
C ILE A 138 -12.11 15.25 12.73
N LEU A 139 -12.31 14.81 11.49
CA LEU A 139 -13.58 14.39 10.96
C LEU A 139 -13.51 12.93 10.51
N THR A 140 -14.40 12.08 11.02
CA THR A 140 -14.56 10.72 10.51
C THR A 140 -15.28 10.77 9.16
N VAL A 141 -14.60 10.33 8.10
CA VAL A 141 -15.15 10.30 6.74
C VAL A 141 -16.03 9.05 6.59
N SER A 142 -15.48 7.90 6.97
CA SER A 142 -16.14 6.60 7.03
C SER A 142 -15.36 5.69 8.00
N PRO A 143 -15.84 4.49 8.36
CA PRO A 143 -15.02 3.52 9.08
C PRO A 143 -13.68 3.30 8.38
N GLY A 144 -12.58 3.45 9.12
CA GLY A 144 -11.21 3.34 8.60
C GLY A 144 -10.68 4.57 7.85
N ILE A 145 -11.44 5.67 7.72
CA ILE A 145 -11.00 6.88 7.01
C ILE A 145 -11.29 8.14 7.84
N LYS A 146 -10.25 8.93 8.10
CA LYS A 146 -10.36 10.23 8.78
C LYS A 146 -9.73 11.34 7.97
N HIS A 147 -10.36 12.50 7.99
CA HIS A 147 -9.80 13.77 7.52
C HIS A 147 -9.40 14.61 8.73
N ILE A 148 -8.22 15.21 8.66
CA ILE A 148 -7.67 16.06 9.71
C ILE A 148 -7.25 17.39 9.09
N SER A 149 -7.70 18.50 9.67
CA SER A 149 -7.29 19.84 9.28
C SER A 149 -6.48 20.49 10.41
N ILE A 150 -5.28 20.98 10.10
CA ILE A 150 -4.32 21.50 11.08
C ILE A 150 -3.84 22.88 10.63
N ARG A 151 -3.87 23.84 11.55
CA ARG A 151 -3.19 25.12 11.40
C ARG A 151 -1.95 25.15 12.30
N ARG A 152 -0.77 25.22 11.69
CA ARG A 152 0.52 25.23 12.39
C ARG A 152 1.20 26.58 12.21
N TYR A 153 1.68 27.19 13.27
CA TYR A 153 2.48 28.41 13.19
C TYR A 153 3.97 28.06 13.23
N THR A 154 4.74 28.60 12.29
CA THR A 154 6.19 28.41 12.21
C THR A 154 6.88 29.78 12.18
N LYS A 155 8.21 29.79 12.33
CA LYS A 155 9.02 31.01 12.15
C LYS A 155 8.81 31.66 10.77
N ALA A 156 8.49 30.88 9.75
CA ALA A 156 8.27 31.37 8.39
C ALA A 156 6.83 31.88 8.16
N GLY A 157 5.90 31.65 9.09
CA GLY A 157 4.48 31.99 8.97
C GLY A 157 3.54 30.81 9.22
N PRO A 158 2.22 31.01 9.07
CA PRO A 158 1.23 29.96 9.24
C PRO A 158 1.35 28.90 8.12
N MET A 159 1.07 27.65 8.44
CA MET A 159 0.89 26.54 7.50
C MET A 159 -0.49 25.93 7.72
N PHE A 160 -1.24 25.74 6.64
CA PHE A 160 -2.49 24.98 6.65
C PHE A 160 -2.24 23.61 6.04
N ILE A 161 -2.47 22.56 6.84
CA ILE A 161 -2.15 21.18 6.52
C ILE A 161 -3.45 20.39 6.56
N ASN A 162 -3.75 19.64 5.49
CA ASN A 162 -4.84 18.68 5.46
C ASN A 162 -4.28 17.28 5.31
N VAL A 163 -4.86 16.34 6.05
CA VAL A 163 -4.44 14.95 6.11
C VAL A 163 -5.65 14.07 5.88
N VAL A 164 -5.47 13.02 5.09
CA VAL A 164 -6.36 11.85 5.10
C VAL A 164 -5.54 10.68 5.62
N GLU A 165 -5.92 10.15 6.78
CA GLU A 165 -5.38 8.91 7.32
C GLU A 165 -6.37 7.78 7.08
N VAL A 166 -5.86 6.70 6.48
CA VAL A 166 -6.64 5.50 6.13
C VAL A 166 -6.05 4.31 6.88
N ASN A 167 -6.90 3.58 7.58
CA ASN A 167 -6.58 2.31 8.21
C ASN A 167 -7.40 1.19 7.52
N PRO A 168 -6.82 0.51 6.51
CA PRO A 168 -7.53 -0.53 5.74
C PRO A 168 -8.02 -1.70 6.61
N ALA A 169 -7.36 -1.98 7.74
CA ALA A 169 -7.74 -3.06 8.64
C ALA A 169 -9.09 -2.83 9.36
N LEU A 170 -9.58 -1.58 9.40
CA LEU A 170 -10.87 -1.24 10.00
C LEU A 170 -12.05 -1.33 9.05
N ASN A 171 -11.79 -1.46 7.74
CA ASN A 171 -12.85 -1.52 6.75
C ASN A 171 -12.34 -2.27 5.51
N PRO A 172 -12.71 -3.56 5.34
CA PRO A 172 -12.22 -4.40 4.24
C PRO A 172 -12.69 -3.92 2.86
N ASN A 173 -13.68 -3.01 2.81
CA ASN A 173 -14.21 -2.44 1.57
C ASN A 173 -13.34 -1.29 1.03
N ILE A 174 -12.34 -0.84 1.79
CA ILE A 174 -11.40 0.19 1.32
C ILE A 174 -10.60 -0.34 0.14
N ARG A 175 -10.50 0.48 -0.91
CA ARG A 175 -9.56 0.30 -2.03
C ARG A 175 -8.78 1.57 -2.26
N ILE A 176 -7.47 1.41 -2.42
CA ILE A 176 -6.55 2.52 -2.64
C ILE A 176 -5.86 2.27 -3.98
N LYS A 177 -6.06 3.18 -4.93
CA LYS A 177 -5.53 3.03 -6.28
C LYS A 177 -5.25 4.37 -6.96
N PRO A 178 -4.35 4.41 -7.94
CA PRO A 178 -4.25 5.51 -8.88
C PRO A 178 -5.51 5.62 -9.75
N ALA A 179 -5.81 6.84 -10.18
CA ALA A 179 -6.83 7.13 -11.17
C ALA A 179 -6.33 8.17 -12.18
N LEU A 180 -6.56 7.91 -13.46
CA LEU A 180 -6.19 8.80 -14.56
C LEU A 180 -7.25 9.90 -14.77
N ALA A 181 -6.82 11.02 -15.35
CA ALA A 181 -7.72 12.08 -15.78
C ALA A 181 -8.57 11.72 -17.01
N GLY A 182 -8.24 10.65 -17.75
CA GLY A 182 -8.97 10.23 -18.93
C GLY A 182 -8.62 8.81 -19.34
N ALA A 183 -9.30 8.31 -20.37
CA ALA A 183 -9.04 6.99 -20.93
C ALA A 183 -7.65 6.88 -21.58
N THR A 184 -7.11 8.00 -22.09
CA THR A 184 -5.76 8.10 -22.63
C THR A 184 -4.94 9.13 -21.86
N LEU A 185 -3.61 9.01 -21.92
CA LEU A 185 -2.63 9.77 -21.14
C LEU A 185 -2.56 11.27 -21.42
N PRO A 186 -2.81 11.80 -22.64
CA PRO A 186 -2.72 13.24 -22.88
C PRO A 186 -4.00 13.99 -22.45
N HIS A 187 -4.44 13.75 -21.22
CA HIS A 187 -5.61 14.35 -20.61
C HIS A 187 -5.29 14.89 -19.24
N THR A 188 -5.98 15.96 -18.85
CA THR A 188 -5.92 16.50 -17.50
C THR A 188 -7.33 16.84 -17.02
N LYS A 189 -7.58 16.67 -15.72
CA LYS A 189 -8.84 16.99 -15.05
C LYS A 189 -8.57 17.56 -13.66
N ARG A 190 -9.54 18.27 -13.10
CA ARG A 190 -9.50 18.63 -11.67
C ARG A 190 -9.57 17.35 -10.86
N ILE A 191 -8.82 17.26 -9.76
CA ILE A 191 -8.83 16.07 -8.90
C ILE A 191 -10.23 15.77 -8.34
N GLN A 192 -11.07 16.80 -8.16
CA GLN A 192 -12.47 16.64 -7.75
C GLN A 192 -13.24 15.77 -8.75
N ASN A 193 -13.07 16.01 -10.05
CA ASN A 193 -13.73 15.22 -11.08
C ASN A 193 -13.17 13.79 -11.12
N ILE A 194 -11.85 13.61 -10.99
CA ILE A 194 -11.23 12.29 -10.93
C ILE A 194 -11.81 11.48 -9.74
N VAL A 195 -11.92 12.10 -8.56
CA VAL A 195 -12.50 11.45 -7.37
C VAL A 195 -13.97 11.11 -7.58
N MET A 196 -14.77 12.05 -8.12
CA MET A 196 -16.20 11.83 -8.33
C MET A 196 -16.50 10.77 -9.40
N GLU A 197 -15.83 10.81 -10.55
CA GLU A 197 -16.03 9.84 -11.65
C GLU A 197 -15.60 8.42 -11.28
N ASN A 198 -14.77 8.26 -10.25
CA ASN A 198 -14.36 6.95 -9.73
C ASN A 198 -15.18 6.51 -8.50
N ASP A 199 -16.21 7.25 -8.09
CA ASP A 199 -16.96 7.06 -6.83
C ASP A 199 -16.07 6.97 -5.58
N ALA A 200 -14.97 7.72 -5.59
CA ALA A 200 -14.03 7.73 -4.47
C ALA A 200 -14.49 8.67 -3.35
N VAL A 201 -14.24 8.28 -2.11
CA VAL A 201 -14.59 9.08 -0.92
C VAL A 201 -13.53 10.11 -0.56
N ALA A 202 -12.29 9.91 -1.00
CA ALA A 202 -11.20 10.86 -0.85
C ALA A 202 -10.15 10.69 -1.96
N GLY A 203 -9.34 11.74 -2.19
CA GLY A 203 -8.19 11.64 -3.08
C GLY A 203 -7.33 12.90 -3.09
N VAL A 204 -6.11 12.75 -3.61
CA VAL A 204 -5.15 13.85 -3.82
C VAL A 204 -4.57 13.78 -5.23
N ASN A 205 -4.08 14.92 -5.73
CA ASN A 205 -3.24 14.91 -6.93
C ASN A 205 -1.97 14.07 -6.69
N ALA A 206 -1.42 13.44 -7.73
CA ALA A 206 -0.30 12.51 -7.54
C ALA A 206 0.94 12.77 -8.40
N SER A 207 1.18 11.99 -9.46
CA SER A 207 2.45 12.03 -10.18
C SER A 207 2.68 13.37 -10.87
N PHE A 208 3.95 13.69 -11.12
CA PHE A 208 4.31 14.76 -12.05
C PHE A 208 3.80 14.42 -13.46
N PHE A 209 3.65 15.45 -14.30
CA PHE A 209 3.21 15.29 -15.68
C PHE A 209 3.86 16.35 -16.57
N LYS A 210 3.82 16.13 -17.89
CA LYS A 210 4.28 17.12 -18.87
C LYS A 210 3.17 18.16 -19.10
N PRO A 211 3.31 19.43 -18.67
CA PRO A 211 2.20 20.39 -18.73
C PRO A 211 1.66 20.64 -20.15
N SER A 212 2.53 20.57 -21.17
CA SER A 212 2.15 20.81 -22.56
C SER A 212 1.28 19.71 -23.16
N SER A 213 1.28 18.50 -22.60
CA SER A 213 0.52 17.36 -23.14
C SER A 213 -0.40 16.68 -22.14
N GLY A 214 -0.25 16.93 -20.83
CA GLY A 214 -0.99 16.23 -19.78
C GLY A 214 -0.45 14.84 -19.44
N VAL A 215 0.56 14.32 -20.17
CA VAL A 215 1.06 12.95 -19.99
C VAL A 215 1.73 12.78 -18.61
N PRO A 216 1.29 11.82 -17.77
CA PRO A 216 1.96 11.46 -16.52
C PRO A 216 3.42 11.05 -16.72
N LEU A 217 4.28 11.40 -15.77
CA LEU A 217 5.71 11.12 -15.80
C LEU A 217 6.09 10.21 -14.64
N GLY A 218 6.82 9.14 -14.94
CA GLY A 218 7.24 8.11 -13.99
C GLY A 218 6.33 6.88 -13.99
N THR A 219 6.67 5.92 -13.14
CA THR A 219 5.99 4.63 -13.05
C THR A 219 4.52 4.79 -12.67
N LEU A 220 3.63 4.20 -13.47
CA LEU A 220 2.21 4.07 -13.18
C LEU A 220 1.77 2.65 -13.52
N VAL A 221 1.28 1.93 -12.52
CA VAL A 221 0.65 0.61 -12.68
C VAL A 221 -0.78 0.71 -12.14
N ILE A 222 -1.77 0.24 -12.90
CA ILE A 222 -3.18 0.23 -12.49
C ILE A 222 -3.77 -1.13 -12.85
N ASN A 223 -4.31 -1.85 -11.86
CA ASN A 223 -4.89 -3.18 -12.04
C ASN A 223 -3.88 -4.14 -12.71
N GLU A 224 -2.65 -4.18 -12.18
CA GLU A 224 -1.53 -4.99 -12.68
C GLU A 224 -1.02 -4.61 -14.10
N GLU A 225 -1.66 -3.65 -14.77
CA GLU A 225 -1.23 -3.13 -16.08
C GLU A 225 -0.19 -2.01 -15.92
N LEU A 226 0.99 -2.16 -16.55
CA LEU A 226 2.00 -1.11 -16.64
C LEU A 226 1.56 -0.01 -17.63
N ILE A 227 0.97 1.06 -17.10
CA ILE A 227 0.45 2.18 -17.89
C ILE A 227 1.58 3.07 -18.40
N THR A 228 2.53 3.45 -17.54
CA THR A 228 3.73 4.22 -17.92
C THR A 228 4.95 3.71 -17.17
N GLY A 229 6.11 3.66 -17.83
CA GLY A 229 7.34 3.18 -17.21
C GLY A 229 8.10 4.26 -16.43
N PRO A 230 9.23 3.91 -15.77
CA PRO A 230 9.94 4.80 -14.86
C PRO A 230 10.65 5.95 -15.56
N ILE A 231 10.92 7.00 -14.78
CA ILE A 231 11.79 8.12 -15.17
C ILE A 231 12.77 8.37 -14.03
N TYR A 232 14.06 8.46 -14.36
CA TYR A 232 15.16 8.78 -13.44
C TYR A 232 15.17 7.97 -12.14
N GLU A 233 14.72 6.72 -12.18
CA GLU A 233 14.62 5.83 -11.01
C GLU A 233 13.96 6.49 -9.80
N ARG A 234 12.94 7.32 -10.06
CA ARG A 234 12.23 8.04 -9.01
C ARG A 234 11.56 7.06 -8.05
N VAL A 235 11.40 7.54 -6.81
CA VAL A 235 10.61 6.80 -5.82
C VAL A 235 9.20 6.55 -6.34
N THR A 236 8.74 5.33 -6.11
CA THR A 236 7.41 4.86 -6.47
C THR A 236 6.80 4.19 -5.24
N MET A 237 5.51 4.41 -5.00
CA MET A 237 4.72 3.63 -4.06
C MET A 237 4.06 2.47 -4.82
N GLY A 238 4.32 1.24 -4.38
CA GLY A 238 3.58 0.06 -4.79
C GLY A 238 2.47 -0.27 -3.79
N ILE A 239 1.34 -0.77 -4.29
CA ILE A 239 0.18 -1.22 -3.53
C ILE A 239 -0.18 -2.64 -3.97
N LYS A 240 -0.23 -3.58 -3.01
CA LYS A 240 -0.74 -4.95 -3.21
C LYS A 240 -1.66 -5.30 -2.05
N ASP A 241 -2.94 -5.60 -2.31
CA ASP A 241 -3.94 -5.90 -1.27
C ASP A 241 -4.00 -4.83 -0.16
N ASN A 242 -3.96 -3.54 -0.55
CA ASN A 242 -3.82 -2.38 0.36
C ASN A 242 -2.59 -2.40 1.28
N LYS A 243 -1.58 -3.24 1.01
CA LYS A 243 -0.27 -3.16 1.63
C LYS A 243 0.66 -2.31 0.81
N PHE A 244 1.44 -1.48 1.49
CA PHE A 244 2.29 -0.49 0.84
C PHE A 244 3.75 -0.89 0.88
N ARG A 245 4.46 -0.63 -0.21
CA ARG A 245 5.92 -0.63 -0.29
C ARG A 245 6.38 0.59 -1.07
N MET A 246 7.58 1.08 -0.77
CA MET A 246 8.20 2.17 -1.52
C MET A 246 9.63 1.78 -1.89
N ALA A 247 10.01 2.05 -3.14
CA ALA A 247 11.35 1.84 -3.62
C ALA A 247 11.67 2.85 -4.74
N ARG A 248 12.96 3.05 -5.00
CA ARG A 248 13.36 3.53 -6.33
C ARG A 248 13.09 2.39 -7.30
N PHE A 249 12.44 2.70 -8.40
CA PHE A 249 11.94 1.69 -9.33
C PHE A 249 12.67 1.82 -10.66
N SER A 250 13.25 0.72 -11.12
CA SER A 250 13.82 0.59 -12.46
C SER A 250 13.13 -0.51 -13.25
N LEU A 251 13.16 -0.39 -14.57
CA LEU A 251 12.52 -1.32 -15.50
C LEU A 251 13.55 -1.75 -16.54
N GLN A 252 13.63 -3.05 -16.79
CA GLN A 252 14.42 -3.62 -17.88
C GLN A 252 13.45 -4.28 -18.86
N GLY A 253 13.25 -3.65 -20.00
CA GLY A 253 12.44 -4.19 -21.08
C GLY A 253 13.30 -4.86 -22.15
N LYS A 254 12.75 -5.88 -22.79
CA LYS A 254 13.31 -6.50 -24.00
C LYS A 254 12.22 -6.75 -25.04
N ILE A 255 12.59 -6.57 -26.30
CA ILE A 255 11.90 -7.05 -27.49
C ILE A 255 12.65 -8.30 -27.93
N ILE A 256 11.98 -9.45 -27.96
CA ILE A 256 12.54 -10.73 -28.40
C ILE A 256 11.99 -10.99 -29.80
N THR A 257 12.90 -11.07 -30.78
CA THR A 257 12.56 -11.33 -32.19
C THR A 257 12.27 -12.80 -32.45
N ALA A 258 11.74 -13.13 -33.62
CA ALA A 258 11.54 -14.50 -34.07
C ALA A 258 12.85 -15.34 -34.07
N ALA A 259 13.98 -14.68 -34.33
CA ALA A 259 15.30 -15.31 -34.31
C ALA A 259 15.90 -15.46 -32.89
N GLY A 260 15.18 -15.01 -31.86
CA GLY A 260 15.64 -15.01 -30.46
C GLY A 260 16.60 -13.86 -30.11
N GLU A 261 16.80 -12.89 -31.01
CA GLU A 261 17.59 -11.70 -30.71
C GLU A 261 16.87 -10.82 -29.68
N GLU A 262 17.61 -10.29 -28.71
CA GLU A 262 17.09 -9.36 -27.72
C GLU A 262 17.46 -7.92 -28.07
N ILE A 263 16.45 -7.10 -28.36
CA ILE A 263 16.59 -5.65 -28.53
C ILE A 263 16.15 -4.98 -27.22
N LYS A 264 16.96 -4.07 -26.70
CA LYS A 264 16.64 -3.34 -25.46
C LYS A 264 15.37 -2.52 -25.64
N LEU A 265 14.43 -2.63 -24.71
CA LEU A 265 13.25 -1.78 -24.62
C LEU A 265 13.36 -0.85 -23.42
N ASP A 266 13.44 0.46 -23.67
CA ASP A 266 13.78 1.44 -22.65
C ASP A 266 12.57 1.85 -21.81
N ASN A 267 11.36 1.89 -22.39
CA ASN A 267 10.20 2.41 -21.68
C ASN A 267 8.85 2.04 -22.34
N VAL A 268 7.77 2.38 -21.64
CA VAL A 268 6.40 2.31 -22.15
C VAL A 268 5.67 3.62 -21.88
N ASN A 269 4.98 4.14 -22.90
CA ASN A 269 4.09 5.29 -22.83
C ASN A 269 4.69 6.56 -22.17
N GLN A 270 6.00 6.72 -22.27
CA GLN A 270 6.71 7.90 -21.79
C GLN A 270 7.10 8.82 -22.95
N PRO A 271 7.09 10.15 -22.77
CA PRO A 271 7.73 11.05 -23.71
C PRO A 271 9.21 10.68 -23.89
N ARG A 272 9.71 10.77 -25.12
CA ARG A 272 11.11 10.46 -25.43
C ARG A 272 12.07 11.36 -24.63
N MET A 273 13.06 10.72 -24.01
CA MET A 273 14.17 11.36 -23.30
C MET A 273 15.47 11.13 -24.08
N LEU A 274 16.52 11.94 -23.83
CA LEU A 274 17.77 11.91 -24.60
C LEU A 274 18.48 10.52 -24.65
N ALA A 275 18.20 9.64 -23.69
CA ALA A 275 18.79 8.29 -23.60
C ALA A 275 17.73 7.17 -23.72
N SER A 276 16.55 7.46 -24.27
CA SER A 276 15.50 6.45 -24.50
C SER A 276 15.33 6.25 -26.01
N TYR A 277 15.67 5.06 -26.48
CA TYR A 277 15.69 4.71 -27.89
C TYR A 277 14.42 3.96 -28.27
N ASN A 278 14.22 2.75 -27.75
CA ASN A 278 13.04 1.94 -28.05
C ASN A 278 11.97 2.15 -26.98
N ILE A 279 10.81 2.64 -27.38
CA ILE A 279 9.67 2.88 -26.49
C ILE A 279 8.43 2.27 -27.11
N ILE A 280 7.66 1.55 -26.29
CA ILE A 280 6.33 1.04 -26.67
C ILE A 280 5.26 2.09 -26.37
N TYR A 281 4.34 2.26 -27.31
CA TYR A 281 3.14 3.07 -27.15
C TYR A 281 1.90 2.19 -27.33
N SER A 282 1.12 2.03 -26.27
CA SER A 282 -0.15 1.30 -26.28
C SER A 282 -1.34 2.24 -26.51
N ASP A 283 -2.55 1.68 -26.54
CA ASP A 283 -3.83 2.40 -26.59
C ASP A 283 -3.93 3.54 -25.56
N LYS A 284 -3.28 3.39 -24.40
CA LYS A 284 -3.22 4.43 -23.36
C LYS A 284 -2.57 5.70 -23.86
N TRP A 285 -1.63 5.65 -24.79
CA TRP A 285 -1.03 6.86 -25.37
C TRP A 285 -2.03 7.66 -26.20
N GLY A 286 -2.91 6.98 -26.93
CA GLY A 286 -3.86 7.56 -27.87
C GLY A 286 -4.00 6.72 -29.15
N LYS A 287 -4.68 7.25 -30.16
CA LYS A 287 -4.89 6.52 -31.44
C LYS A 287 -3.61 6.42 -32.29
N LEU A 288 -2.75 7.45 -32.24
CA LEU A 288 -1.54 7.54 -33.04
C LEU A 288 -0.31 7.56 -32.13
N ALA A 289 0.69 6.76 -32.46
CA ALA A 289 2.02 6.84 -31.86
C ALA A 289 2.62 8.24 -32.04
N PRO A 290 3.62 8.67 -31.22
CA PRO A 290 4.24 9.97 -31.39
C PRO A 290 5.01 10.08 -32.72
N VAL A 291 5.45 11.28 -33.05
CA VAL A 291 6.28 11.53 -34.24
C VAL A 291 7.55 10.66 -34.20
N THR A 292 7.86 10.04 -35.33
CA THR A 292 9.08 9.25 -35.50
C THR A 292 10.31 10.17 -35.36
N PRO A 293 11.30 9.83 -34.53
CA PRO A 293 12.53 10.63 -34.47
C PRO A 293 13.31 10.53 -35.78
N GLN A 294 14.21 11.47 -36.02
CA GLN A 294 15.16 11.39 -37.12
C GLN A 294 15.95 10.08 -37.05
N TYR A 295 16.10 9.39 -38.18
CA TYR A 295 16.69 8.03 -38.26
C TYR A 295 15.94 6.95 -37.48
N GLY A 296 14.68 7.23 -37.12
CA GLY A 296 13.79 6.30 -36.45
C GLY A 296 12.84 5.57 -37.41
N MET A 297 12.17 4.58 -36.84
CA MET A 297 11.15 3.76 -37.47
C MET A 297 10.09 3.42 -36.43
N GLN A 298 8.88 3.11 -36.91
CA GLN A 298 7.77 2.59 -36.12
C GLN A 298 7.41 1.18 -36.58
N ILE A 299 7.17 0.31 -35.61
CA ILE A 299 6.73 -1.07 -35.81
C ILE A 299 5.39 -1.23 -35.10
N ALA A 300 4.30 -1.39 -35.83
CA ALA A 300 3.01 -1.75 -35.26
C ALA A 300 2.95 -3.27 -35.04
N VAL A 301 2.63 -3.68 -33.83
CA VAL A 301 2.46 -5.07 -33.43
C VAL A 301 1.02 -5.27 -32.98
N GLN A 302 0.34 -6.24 -33.55
CA GLN A 302 -1.04 -6.61 -33.22
C GLN A 302 -1.08 -8.11 -32.92
N ASP A 303 -1.69 -8.48 -31.79
CA ASP A 303 -1.81 -9.89 -31.38
C ASP A 303 -0.44 -10.62 -31.40
N GLY A 304 0.63 -9.92 -31.00
CA GLY A 304 1.99 -10.43 -30.93
C GLY A 304 2.76 -10.50 -32.26
N ASN A 305 2.18 -10.07 -33.39
CA ASN A 305 2.83 -10.11 -34.71
C ASN A 305 2.99 -8.71 -35.31
N VAL A 306 4.07 -8.49 -36.05
CA VAL A 306 4.29 -7.23 -36.76
C VAL A 306 3.28 -7.10 -37.90
N VAL A 307 2.48 -6.03 -37.90
CA VAL A 307 1.45 -5.77 -38.92
C VAL A 307 1.75 -4.55 -39.80
N ASN A 308 2.61 -3.64 -39.35
CA ASN A 308 3.01 -2.47 -40.14
C ASN A 308 4.40 -1.96 -39.72
N ILE A 309 5.15 -1.43 -40.68
CA ILE A 309 6.47 -0.83 -40.51
C ILE A 309 6.50 0.48 -41.30
N SER A 310 6.86 1.58 -40.64
CA SER A 310 6.91 2.89 -41.31
C SER A 310 7.95 3.84 -40.73
N LYS A 311 8.40 4.80 -41.55
CA LYS A 311 9.14 5.99 -41.09
C LYS A 311 8.18 7.11 -40.64
N ASP A 312 6.92 7.05 -41.06
CA ASP A 312 5.86 7.94 -40.61
C ASP A 312 5.17 7.42 -39.34
N ARG A 313 4.24 8.22 -38.81
CA ARG A 313 3.44 7.85 -37.65
C ARG A 313 2.47 6.74 -38.00
N LEU A 314 2.42 5.71 -37.15
CA LEU A 314 1.45 4.62 -37.24
C LEU A 314 0.28 4.83 -36.27
N GLU A 315 -0.88 4.32 -36.69
CA GLU A 315 -1.98 4.06 -35.77
C GLU A 315 -1.60 2.92 -34.82
N ILE A 316 -2.00 3.05 -33.57
CA ILE A 316 -1.83 2.01 -32.57
C ILE A 316 -2.95 0.98 -32.76
N PRO A 317 -2.63 -0.27 -33.13
CA PRO A 317 -3.64 -1.28 -33.40
C PRO A 317 -4.38 -1.68 -32.12
N ALA A 318 -5.62 -2.14 -32.28
CA ALA A 318 -6.35 -2.78 -31.18
C ALA A 318 -5.60 -4.03 -30.70
N ASN A 319 -5.63 -4.33 -29.40
CA ASN A 319 -4.90 -5.44 -28.79
C ASN A 319 -3.40 -5.47 -29.14
N GLY A 320 -2.82 -4.28 -29.30
CA GLY A 320 -1.46 -4.15 -29.77
C GLY A 320 -0.82 -2.84 -29.33
N TYR A 321 0.31 -2.54 -29.96
CA TYR A 321 1.13 -1.38 -29.63
C TYR A 321 2.02 -1.01 -30.81
N VAL A 322 2.64 0.17 -30.72
CA VAL A 322 3.68 0.61 -31.66
C VAL A 322 5.00 0.73 -30.92
N ILE A 323 6.04 0.07 -31.42
CA ILE A 323 7.42 0.27 -30.99
C ILE A 323 8.00 1.42 -31.81
N VAL A 324 8.51 2.47 -31.16
CA VAL A 324 9.18 3.59 -31.83
C VAL A 324 10.63 3.65 -31.38
N GLY A 325 11.56 3.50 -32.33
CA GLY A 325 12.99 3.42 -32.04
C GLY A 325 13.89 3.58 -33.27
N PRO A 326 15.20 3.40 -33.13
CA PRO A 326 16.17 3.59 -34.20
C PRO A 326 15.97 2.56 -35.32
N GLU A 327 16.04 3.01 -36.58
CA GLU A 327 15.93 2.13 -37.77
C GLU A 327 17.03 1.05 -37.76
N LYS A 328 18.24 1.37 -37.28
CA LYS A 328 19.36 0.42 -37.17
C LYS A 328 19.06 -0.80 -36.26
N GLU A 329 18.13 -0.65 -35.32
CA GLU A 329 17.75 -1.71 -34.38
C GLU A 329 16.45 -2.37 -34.83
N LEU A 330 15.42 -1.58 -35.13
CA LEU A 330 14.08 -2.08 -35.47
C LEU A 330 13.95 -2.56 -36.92
N GLY A 331 14.80 -2.10 -37.85
CA GLY A 331 14.76 -2.48 -39.27
C GLY A 331 15.08 -3.95 -39.54
N LYS A 332 15.40 -4.72 -38.50
CA LYS A 332 15.56 -6.18 -38.54
C LYS A 332 14.22 -6.92 -38.54
N LEU A 333 13.17 -6.30 -38.00
CA LEU A 333 11.83 -6.87 -37.93
C LEU A 333 11.13 -6.75 -39.29
N LYS A 334 10.35 -7.76 -39.63
CA LYS A 334 9.58 -7.85 -40.88
C LYS A 334 8.11 -8.04 -40.58
N ILE A 335 7.25 -7.68 -41.53
CA ILE A 335 5.82 -7.97 -41.47
C ILE A 335 5.61 -9.48 -41.24
N ASN A 336 4.68 -9.81 -40.35
CA ASN A 336 4.36 -11.15 -39.83
C ASN A 336 5.39 -11.77 -38.87
N ASP A 337 6.49 -11.09 -38.53
CA ASP A 337 7.38 -11.59 -37.49
C ASP A 337 6.65 -11.63 -36.13
N PRO A 338 6.74 -12.73 -35.36
CA PRO A 338 6.33 -12.73 -33.97
C PRO A 338 7.28 -11.87 -33.15
N VAL A 339 6.71 -11.09 -32.23
CA VAL A 339 7.42 -10.22 -31.31
C VAL A 339 6.94 -10.50 -29.89
N LYS A 340 7.87 -10.87 -29.02
CA LYS A 340 7.59 -11.03 -27.58
C LYS A 340 8.21 -9.89 -26.80
N ILE A 341 7.41 -9.26 -25.94
CA ILE A 341 7.87 -8.24 -25.00
C ILE A 341 8.00 -8.85 -23.62
N THR A 342 9.12 -8.59 -22.96
CA THR A 342 9.30 -8.95 -21.55
C THR A 342 9.76 -7.75 -20.77
N PHE A 343 9.20 -7.57 -19.58
CA PHE A 343 9.66 -6.59 -18.61
C PHE A 343 10.06 -7.30 -17.31
N SER A 344 11.19 -6.90 -16.75
CA SER A 344 11.52 -7.14 -15.34
C SER A 344 11.69 -5.78 -14.65
N SER A 345 11.55 -5.77 -13.33
CA SER A 345 11.79 -4.56 -12.53
C SER A 345 12.74 -4.85 -11.38
N ASP A 346 13.42 -3.81 -10.93
CA ASP A 346 14.14 -3.81 -9.66
C ASP A 346 13.63 -2.65 -8.79
N PRO A 347 13.06 -2.94 -7.60
CA PRO A 347 12.75 -4.29 -7.07
C PRO A 347 11.70 -5.05 -7.90
N ASP A 348 11.64 -6.37 -7.76
CA ASP A 348 10.65 -7.21 -8.45
C ASP A 348 9.23 -6.94 -7.94
N TRP A 349 8.47 -6.23 -8.77
CA TRP A 349 7.07 -5.86 -8.54
C TRP A 349 6.16 -6.44 -9.62
N SER A 350 6.54 -7.57 -10.22
CA SER A 350 5.73 -8.29 -11.21
C SER A 350 4.30 -8.63 -10.74
N ASN A 351 4.07 -8.69 -9.43
CA ASN A 351 2.78 -9.01 -8.81
C ASN A 351 2.07 -7.81 -8.16
N ILE A 352 2.45 -6.57 -8.46
CA ILE A 352 1.86 -5.37 -7.84
C ILE A 352 0.50 -5.00 -8.48
N ASP A 353 -0.52 -4.72 -7.67
CA ASP A 353 -1.83 -4.27 -8.21
C ASP A 353 -1.71 -2.88 -8.80
N HIS A 354 -1.05 -2.00 -8.04
CA HIS A 354 -0.89 -0.60 -8.39
C HIS A 354 0.48 -0.08 -8.05
N ALA A 355 0.95 0.88 -8.83
CA ALA A 355 2.15 1.62 -8.53
C ALA A 355 1.97 3.07 -8.98
N ILE A 356 2.50 4.01 -8.21
CA ILE A 356 2.46 5.43 -8.58
C ILE A 356 3.75 6.12 -8.19
N SER A 357 4.36 6.77 -9.17
CA SER A 357 5.61 7.50 -8.98
C SER A 357 5.36 8.88 -8.40
N GLY A 358 6.28 9.31 -7.54
CA GLY A 358 6.35 10.66 -7.01
C GLY A 358 7.79 11.11 -6.96
N GLY A 359 8.14 11.76 -5.86
CA GLY A 359 9.49 12.09 -5.49
C GLY A 359 9.68 13.57 -5.13
N PRO A 360 10.78 13.86 -4.41
CA PRO A 360 11.76 12.93 -3.88
C PRO A 360 11.20 12.07 -2.73
N TYR A 361 12.00 11.13 -2.25
CA TYR A 361 11.76 10.58 -0.91
C TYR A 361 11.71 11.71 0.12
N LEU A 362 10.94 11.48 1.18
CA LEU A 362 10.83 12.37 2.33
C LEU A 362 11.23 11.63 3.61
N VAL A 363 10.74 10.41 3.77
CA VAL A 363 11.06 9.53 4.90
C VAL A 363 11.40 8.16 4.33
N LYS A 364 12.50 7.59 4.80
CA LYS A 364 12.93 6.23 4.49
C LYS A 364 13.28 5.50 5.78
N ASP A 365 12.68 4.34 6.00
CA ASP A 365 12.89 3.49 7.17
C ASP A 365 12.75 4.24 8.51
N GLY A 366 11.73 5.09 8.60
CA GLY A 366 11.41 5.92 9.76
C GLY A 366 12.29 7.15 9.94
N GLN A 367 13.25 7.40 9.05
CA GLN A 367 14.17 8.54 9.12
C GLN A 367 13.91 9.57 8.02
N VAL A 368 14.13 10.84 8.32
CA VAL A 368 14.06 11.90 7.30
C VAL A 368 15.12 11.63 6.24
N TYR A 369 14.70 11.49 5.00
CA TYR A 369 15.56 11.16 3.86
C TYR A 369 15.06 11.93 2.63
N VAL A 370 15.65 13.10 2.37
CA VAL A 370 15.27 13.98 1.26
C VAL A 370 16.32 13.89 0.15
N ASP A 371 16.02 13.06 -0.85
CA ASP A 371 16.92 12.78 -1.98
C ASP A 371 16.46 13.50 -3.27
N THR A 372 16.81 14.78 -3.38
CA THR A 372 16.45 15.60 -4.56
C THR A 372 17.43 15.50 -5.71
N LYS A 373 18.72 15.30 -5.44
CA LYS A 373 19.77 15.33 -6.45
C LYS A 373 19.74 14.08 -7.33
N GLU A 374 19.67 12.90 -6.71
CA GLU A 374 19.70 11.64 -7.47
C GLU A 374 18.40 11.44 -8.26
N GLN A 375 17.28 11.96 -7.74
CA GLN A 375 15.97 11.93 -8.42
C GLN A 375 15.73 13.10 -9.39
N LYS A 376 16.76 13.90 -9.66
CA LYS A 376 16.77 15.04 -10.60
C LYS A 376 15.67 16.08 -10.36
N PHE A 377 15.46 16.42 -9.10
CA PHE A 377 14.47 17.38 -8.63
C PHE A 377 15.07 18.76 -8.32
N GLY A 378 15.93 19.26 -9.21
CA GLY A 378 16.65 20.54 -9.00
C GLY A 378 15.76 21.79 -8.93
N SER A 379 14.53 21.73 -9.46
CA SER A 379 13.62 22.88 -9.59
C SER A 379 12.54 22.98 -8.51
N ILE A 380 12.37 21.97 -7.66
CA ILE A 380 11.28 21.94 -6.65
C ILE A 380 11.72 22.41 -5.25
N THR A 381 12.69 23.32 -5.21
CA THR A 381 13.28 23.86 -3.98
C THR A 381 12.39 24.91 -3.30
N GLY A 382 12.82 25.39 -2.13
CA GLY A 382 12.12 26.45 -1.40
C GLY A 382 10.77 26.01 -0.84
N ARG A 383 9.99 27.02 -0.42
CA ARG A 383 8.70 26.82 0.24
C ARG A 383 7.58 26.90 -0.79
N ASN A 384 6.77 25.84 -0.87
CA ASN A 384 5.67 25.74 -1.84
C ASN A 384 4.46 25.06 -1.21
N PRO A 385 3.28 25.15 -1.84
CA PRO A 385 2.25 24.13 -1.63
C PRO A 385 2.84 22.76 -1.95
N ARG A 386 2.50 21.75 -1.15
CA ARG A 386 3.04 20.39 -1.28
C ARG A 386 1.94 19.37 -1.16
N THR A 387 2.06 18.31 -1.93
CA THR A 387 1.31 17.07 -1.73
C THR A 387 2.29 15.96 -1.39
N ALA A 388 1.95 15.08 -0.47
CA ALA A 388 2.78 13.94 -0.09
C ALA A 388 1.92 12.73 0.24
N VAL A 389 2.54 11.57 0.16
CA VAL A 389 1.94 10.31 0.58
C VAL A 389 2.98 9.47 1.32
N GLY A 390 2.53 8.75 2.34
CA GLY A 390 3.36 7.80 3.09
C GLY A 390 2.50 6.74 3.74
N TYR A 391 3.15 5.81 4.41
CA TYR A 391 2.49 4.78 5.20
C TYR A 391 3.23 4.54 6.50
N THR A 392 2.48 4.16 7.54
CA THR A 392 3.00 3.78 8.86
C THR A 392 3.50 2.34 8.84
N GLN A 393 4.30 1.94 9.84
CA GLN A 393 4.78 0.56 9.97
C GLN A 393 3.64 -0.46 10.17
N ASP A 394 2.51 -0.01 10.72
CA ASP A 394 1.28 -0.80 10.89
C ASP A 394 0.26 -0.60 9.74
N ASN A 395 0.78 -0.30 8.54
CA ASN A 395 0.06 -0.29 7.25
C ASN A 395 -1.14 0.68 7.17
N LYS A 396 -1.02 1.87 7.78
CA LYS A 396 -1.97 2.97 7.57
C LYS A 396 -1.44 3.91 6.49
N LEU A 397 -2.27 4.26 5.51
CA LEU A 397 -1.94 5.27 4.49
C LEU A 397 -2.12 6.66 5.08
N ILE A 398 -1.20 7.57 4.76
CA ILE A 398 -1.29 8.98 5.12
C ILE A 398 -1.07 9.82 3.85
N MET A 399 -2.12 10.52 3.41
CA MET A 399 -2.05 11.52 2.34
C MET A 399 -2.05 12.91 2.96
N VAL A 400 -1.15 13.78 2.52
CA VAL A 400 -1.00 15.14 3.08
C VAL A 400 -1.01 16.17 1.96
N THR A 401 -1.73 17.26 2.18
CA THR A 401 -1.54 18.52 1.45
C THR A 401 -1.15 19.63 2.41
N VAL A 402 -0.18 20.45 2.02
CA VAL A 402 0.18 21.70 2.69
C VAL A 402 -0.10 22.83 1.71
N ASP A 403 -0.98 23.76 2.05
CA ASP A 403 -1.22 24.94 1.21
C ASP A 403 0.01 25.86 1.25
N GLY A 404 0.19 26.73 0.26
CA GLY A 404 1.36 27.62 0.21
C GLY A 404 1.18 28.85 -0.65
N ARG A 405 2.19 29.73 -0.68
CA ARG A 405 2.21 30.97 -1.48
C ARG A 405 1.02 31.92 -1.23
N GLN A 406 0.47 31.92 -0.01
CA GLN A 406 -0.65 32.78 0.36
C GLN A 406 -0.55 33.25 1.81
N LYS A 407 -1.16 34.40 2.16
CA LYS A 407 -1.14 34.94 3.53
C LYS A 407 -1.59 33.94 4.60
N GLY A 408 -2.55 33.08 4.25
CA GLY A 408 -3.09 32.06 5.16
C GLY A 408 -2.21 30.81 5.32
N SER A 409 -1.27 30.57 4.41
CA SER A 409 -0.34 29.44 4.45
C SER A 409 0.91 29.71 3.62
N VAL A 410 2.08 29.69 4.26
CA VAL A 410 3.35 29.98 3.58
C VAL A 410 3.86 28.79 2.77
N GLY A 411 3.39 27.58 3.02
CA GLY A 411 3.85 26.35 2.38
C GLY A 411 4.93 25.65 3.19
N ALA A 412 5.49 24.57 2.62
CA ALA A 412 6.57 23.80 3.22
C ALA A 412 7.76 23.65 2.27
N THR A 413 8.96 23.67 2.86
CA THR A 413 10.16 23.08 2.24
C THR A 413 10.05 21.55 2.26
N LEU A 414 10.83 20.87 1.44
CA LEU A 414 10.85 19.39 1.42
C LEU A 414 11.27 18.80 2.79
N TYR A 415 12.21 19.43 3.49
CA TYR A 415 12.64 18.99 4.82
C TYR A 415 11.57 19.21 5.90
N GLU A 416 10.83 20.32 5.85
CA GLU A 416 9.69 20.51 6.76
C GLU A 416 8.58 19.51 6.46
N LEU A 417 8.28 19.25 5.18
CA LEU A 417 7.32 18.23 4.78
C LEU A 417 7.74 16.84 5.24
N ALA A 418 9.02 16.48 5.09
CA ALA A 418 9.56 15.22 5.60
C ALA A 418 9.41 15.07 7.12
N ARG A 419 9.70 16.14 7.87
CA ARG A 419 9.49 16.15 9.34
C ARG A 419 8.02 15.99 9.69
N ILE A 420 7.11 16.64 8.96
CA ILE A 420 5.65 16.48 9.12
C ILE A 420 5.23 15.02 8.86
N MET A 421 5.69 14.42 7.75
CA MET A 421 5.35 13.02 7.42
C MET A 421 5.87 12.05 8.50
N ARG A 422 7.09 12.25 9.00
CA ARG A 422 7.65 11.46 10.10
C ARG A 422 6.88 11.66 11.41
N GLU A 423 6.52 12.90 11.73
CA GLU A 423 5.72 13.24 12.92
C GLU A 423 4.35 12.56 12.88
N PHE A 424 3.75 12.41 11.69
CA PHE A 424 2.49 11.67 11.51
C PHE A 424 2.68 10.14 11.52
N GLY A 425 3.90 9.66 11.78
CA GLY A 425 4.20 8.24 11.96
C GLY A 425 4.52 7.50 10.66
N CYS A 426 4.76 8.21 9.54
CA CYS A 426 5.16 7.52 8.31
C CYS A 426 6.51 6.82 8.51
N TYR A 427 6.55 5.54 8.19
CA TYR A 427 7.76 4.75 8.09
C TYR A 427 8.46 4.99 6.75
N ASN A 428 7.69 5.07 5.66
CA ASN A 428 8.17 5.55 4.36
C ASN A 428 7.21 6.62 3.84
N ALA A 429 7.75 7.66 3.22
CA ALA A 429 6.98 8.74 2.61
C ALA A 429 7.72 9.35 1.42
N MET A 430 6.95 9.82 0.44
CA MET A 430 7.45 10.54 -0.73
C MET A 430 6.62 11.79 -1.00
N ASN A 431 7.26 12.77 -1.61
CA ASN A 431 6.58 13.94 -2.15
C ASN A 431 5.81 13.53 -3.43
N LEU A 432 4.72 14.22 -3.71
CA LEU A 432 3.94 14.14 -4.95
C LEU A 432 4.01 15.49 -5.68
N ASP A 433 3.37 15.61 -6.84
CA ASP A 433 3.32 16.89 -7.55
C ASP A 433 2.73 17.99 -6.64
N GLY A 434 3.35 19.16 -6.68
CA GLY A 434 3.11 20.23 -5.71
C GLY A 434 2.65 21.53 -6.35
N GLY A 435 2.88 22.64 -5.66
CA GLY A 435 2.61 23.97 -6.19
C GLY A 435 1.14 24.15 -6.56
N SER A 436 0.89 24.59 -7.78
CA SER A 436 -0.46 24.81 -8.31
C SER A 436 -1.29 23.53 -8.39
N SER A 437 -0.67 22.36 -8.43
CA SER A 437 -1.36 21.06 -8.48
C SER A 437 -1.93 20.62 -7.13
N THR A 438 -1.40 21.13 -6.00
CA THR A 438 -1.74 20.65 -4.65
C THR A 438 -3.22 20.79 -4.32
N GLN A 439 -3.90 19.65 -4.25
CA GLN A 439 -5.33 19.55 -3.98
C GLN A 439 -5.67 18.25 -3.23
N MET A 440 -6.58 18.35 -2.28
CA MET A 440 -7.19 17.24 -1.57
C MET A 440 -8.70 17.34 -1.64
N VAL A 441 -9.35 16.22 -1.94
CA VAL A 441 -10.80 16.10 -2.02
C VAL A 441 -11.26 15.07 -0.99
N VAL A 442 -12.30 15.39 -0.23
CA VAL A 442 -12.96 14.49 0.73
C VAL A 442 -14.46 14.66 0.55
N LYS A 443 -15.20 13.55 0.38
CA LYS A 443 -16.65 13.53 0.13
C LYS A 443 -17.07 14.51 -0.97
N GLY A 444 -16.34 14.48 -2.09
CA GLY A 444 -16.61 15.32 -3.26
C GLY A 444 -16.29 16.81 -3.08
N LYS A 445 -15.71 17.25 -1.95
CA LYS A 445 -15.36 18.65 -1.69
C LYS A 445 -13.85 18.84 -1.60
N ILE A 446 -13.33 19.91 -2.18
CA ILE A 446 -11.95 20.35 -1.97
C ILE A 446 -11.83 20.84 -0.52
N VAL A 447 -10.89 20.26 0.25
CA VAL A 447 -10.73 20.56 1.70
C VAL A 447 -9.52 21.43 2.02
N ASN A 448 -8.59 21.58 1.07
CA ASN A 448 -7.48 22.52 1.17
C ASN A 448 -7.81 23.84 0.43
N ARG A 449 -6.88 24.79 0.36
CA ARG A 449 -7.04 26.07 -0.35
C ARG A 449 -6.07 26.12 -1.54
N PRO A 450 -6.48 25.62 -2.72
CA PRO A 450 -5.68 25.68 -3.92
C PRO A 450 -5.43 27.13 -4.37
N LEU A 451 -4.37 27.33 -5.14
CA LEU A 451 -4.00 28.67 -5.66
C LEU A 451 -4.98 29.22 -6.71
N SER A 452 -5.77 28.34 -7.35
CA SER A 452 -6.82 28.71 -8.30
C SER A 452 -8.17 28.23 -7.78
N THR A 453 -9.23 28.99 -8.09
CA THR A 453 -10.60 28.63 -7.73
C THR A 453 -10.95 27.26 -8.33
N GLY A 454 -11.34 26.32 -7.45
CA GLY A 454 -11.64 24.94 -7.80
C GLY A 454 -10.43 24.05 -8.14
N GLY A 455 -9.20 24.54 -7.97
CA GLY A 455 -7.96 23.79 -8.25
C GLY A 455 -7.52 23.76 -9.73
N ASN A 456 -6.28 23.38 -9.98
CA ASN A 456 -5.75 23.20 -11.33
C ASN A 456 -5.95 21.78 -11.86
N TYR A 457 -5.84 21.65 -13.17
CA TYR A 457 -5.87 20.38 -13.87
C TYR A 457 -4.61 19.57 -13.58
N VAL A 458 -4.79 18.27 -13.36
CA VAL A 458 -3.75 17.28 -13.10
C VAL A 458 -3.98 16.05 -13.98
N SER A 459 -2.94 15.27 -14.24
CA SER A 459 -3.01 14.10 -15.11
C SER A 459 -3.55 12.85 -14.42
N ASN A 460 -3.34 12.74 -13.11
CA ASN A 460 -3.76 11.61 -12.29
C ASN A 460 -3.89 12.01 -10.80
N GLY A 461 -4.46 11.09 -10.03
CA GLY A 461 -4.57 11.19 -8.58
C GLY A 461 -4.42 9.84 -7.89
N LEU A 462 -4.16 9.88 -6.59
CA LEU A 462 -4.29 8.72 -5.70
C LEU A 462 -5.62 8.84 -4.96
N ILE A 463 -6.48 7.84 -5.13
CA ILE A 463 -7.86 7.86 -4.63
C ILE A 463 -8.11 6.75 -3.62
N VAL A 464 -9.09 6.97 -2.76
CA VAL A 464 -9.60 6.02 -1.78
C VAL A 464 -11.08 5.80 -2.07
N LYS A 465 -11.43 4.58 -2.48
CA LYS A 465 -12.80 4.14 -2.78
C LYS A 465 -13.30 3.19 -1.71
N LEU A 466 -14.62 3.10 -1.57
CA LEU A 466 -15.30 2.02 -0.86
C LEU A 466 -15.99 1.15 -1.91
N GLU A 467 -15.63 -0.14 -1.96
CA GLU A 467 -16.37 -1.13 -2.74
C GLU A 467 -17.56 -1.64 -1.92
N ASN A 468 -18.69 -1.89 -2.57
CA ASN A 468 -19.88 -2.41 -1.88
C ASN A 468 -19.79 -3.93 -1.72
#